data_AF-Q2L143-F1
#
_entry.id   AF-Q2L143-F1
#
_cell.length_a   1.000
_cell.length_b   1.000
_cell.length_c   1.000
_cell.angle_alpha   90.00
_cell.angle_beta   90.00
_cell.angle_gamma   90.00
#
_symmetry.space_group_name_H-M   'P 1'
#
loop_
_entity.id
_entity.type
_entity.pdbx_description
1 polymer ?
#
loop_
_entity_poly.entity_id
_entity_poly.type
_entity_poly.pdbx_seq_one_letter_code
_entity_poly.pdbx_strand_id
1 'polypeptide(L)' 'VSERMPAGYSAAGMRVYRHLVYLGASQMIEAGFPQLREGMGEQAWRVLIEGFVRQSAWTSPFYGDLQNEFRLFLARESA' A
#
# COMPACT_ATOMS: atom_id res chain seq x y z
N VAL A 1 -8.87 -4.74 -4.35
CA VAL A 1 -8.60 -6.20 -4.16
C VAL A 1 -9.91 -6.95 -4.16
N SER A 2 -10.11 -7.86 -5.12
CA SER A 2 -11.24 -8.79 -5.08
C SER A 2 -11.12 -9.64 -3.82
N GLU A 3 -12.18 -9.69 -2.99
CA GLU A 3 -12.22 -10.60 -1.84
C GLU A 3 -12.16 -12.07 -2.25
N ARG A 4 -12.35 -12.38 -3.55
CA ARG A 4 -12.16 -13.72 -4.09
C ARG A 4 -10.70 -14.15 -3.96
N MET A 5 -10.53 -15.18 -3.15
CA MET A 5 -9.29 -15.93 -3.04
C MET A 5 -8.98 -16.60 -4.39
N PRO A 6 -7.77 -16.41 -4.96
CA PRO A 6 -7.38 -17.15 -6.15
C PRO A 6 -7.34 -18.67 -5.87
N ALA A 7 -7.71 -19.47 -6.86
CA ALA A 7 -7.66 -20.93 -6.74
C ALA A 7 -6.23 -21.38 -6.44
N GLY A 8 -6.08 -22.39 -5.56
CA GLY A 8 -4.77 -22.92 -5.15
C GLY A 8 -4.11 -22.21 -3.96
N TYR A 9 -4.71 -21.14 -3.42
CA TYR A 9 -4.20 -20.45 -2.22
C TYR A 9 -5.07 -20.74 -1.00
N SER A 10 -4.44 -20.84 0.18
CA SER A 10 -5.15 -20.97 1.46
C SER A 10 -5.50 -19.60 2.04
N ALA A 11 -6.58 -19.52 2.82
CA ALA A 11 -6.97 -18.29 3.51
C ALA A 11 -5.88 -17.80 4.48
N ALA A 12 -5.19 -18.72 5.16
CA ALA A 12 -4.08 -18.37 6.05
C ALA A 12 -2.89 -17.78 5.28
N GLY A 13 -2.50 -18.41 4.16
CA GLY A 13 -1.44 -17.90 3.30
C GLY A 13 -1.78 -16.52 2.73
N MET A 14 -3.02 -16.32 2.29
CA MET A 14 -3.46 -15.01 1.79
C MET A 14 -3.47 -13.92 2.86
N ARG A 15 -3.76 -14.23 4.13
CA ARG A 15 -3.64 -13.26 5.23
C ARG A 15 -2.19 -12.82 5.42
N VAL A 16 -1.26 -13.76 5.45
CA VAL A 16 0.18 -13.46 5.58
C VAL A 16 0.65 -12.64 4.38
N TYR A 17 0.31 -13.06 3.16
CA TYR A 17 0.66 -12.32 1.95
C TYR A 17 0.16 -10.87 1.98
N ARG A 18 -1.12 -10.65 2.29
CA ARG A 18 -1.70 -9.30 2.38
C ARG A 18 -0.99 -8.45 3.45
N HIS A 19 -0.63 -9.05 4.59
CA HIS A 19 0.12 -8.37 5.63
C HIS A 19 1.53 -7.98 5.16
N LEU A 20 2.22 -8.86 4.45
CA LEU A 20 3.55 -8.58 3.90
C LEU A 20 3.51 -7.48 2.82
N VAL A 21 2.49 -7.48 1.95
CA VAL A 21 2.29 -6.40 0.97
C VAL A 21 2.06 -5.06 1.66
N TYR A 22 1.20 -5.01 2.69
CA TYR A 22 0.99 -3.82 3.49
C TYR A 22 2.29 -3.34 4.14
N LEU A 23 3.03 -4.25 4.77
CA LEU A 23 4.26 -3.93 5.49
C LEU A 23 5.31 -3.34 4.55
N GLY A 24 5.52 -3.97 3.39
CA GLY A 24 6.45 -3.50 2.37
C GLY A 24 6.06 -2.13 1.82
N ALA A 25 4.78 -1.93 1.48
CA ALA A 25 4.28 -0.64 1.03
C ALA A 25 4.48 0.45 2.09
N SER A 26 4.11 0.17 3.35
CA SER A 26 4.26 1.11 4.46
C SER A 26 5.71 1.56 4.62
N GLN A 27 6.66 0.62 4.69
CA GLN A 27 8.07 0.94 4.91
C GLN A 27 8.67 1.76 3.76
N MET A 28 8.31 1.42 2.52
CA MET A 28 8.81 2.13 1.34
C MET A 28 8.26 3.55 1.22
N ILE A 29 6.97 3.74 1.50
CA ILE A 29 6.36 5.08 1.50
C ILE A 29 6.87 5.89 2.69
N GLU A 30 7.03 5.31 3.87
CA GLU A 30 7.63 5.99 5.02
C GLU A 30 9.05 6.48 4.70
N ALA A 31 9.89 5.65 4.08
CA ALA A 31 11.24 6.04 3.69
C ALA A 31 11.27 7.19 2.66
N GLY A 32 10.25 7.27 1.78
CA GLY A 32 10.12 8.34 0.78
C GLY A 32 9.42 9.60 1.27
N PHE A 33 8.61 9.50 2.33
CA PHE A 33 7.76 10.57 2.85
C PHE A 33 7.77 10.62 4.39
N PRO A 34 8.94 10.75 5.05
CA PRO A 34 9.02 10.64 6.51
C PRO A 34 8.20 11.72 7.23
N GLN A 35 8.13 12.95 6.70
CA GLN A 35 7.36 14.03 7.30
C GLN A 35 5.84 13.77 7.24
N LEU A 36 5.37 13.07 6.20
CA LEU A 36 3.97 12.66 6.11
C LEU A 36 3.65 11.63 7.20
N ARG A 37 4.55 10.67 7.42
CA ARG A 37 4.40 9.67 8.47
C ARG A 37 4.40 10.32 9.87
N GLU A 38 5.29 11.27 10.11
CA GLU A 38 5.40 12.00 11.40
C GLU A 38 4.17 12.85 11.69
N GLY A 39 3.58 13.46 10.65
CA GLY A 39 2.36 14.28 10.77
C GLY A 39 1.07 13.48 11.00
N MET A 40 1.11 12.15 10.91
CA MET A 40 -0.07 11.29 10.98
C MET A 40 -0.02 10.34 12.18
N GLY A 41 -1.20 10.12 12.80
CA GLY A 41 -1.37 9.04 13.76
C GLY A 41 -1.34 7.67 13.09
N GLU A 42 -0.98 6.64 13.85
CA GLU A 42 -0.85 5.24 13.37
C GLU A 42 -2.10 4.75 12.63
N GLN A 43 -3.30 5.07 13.12
CA GLN A 43 -4.55 4.67 12.48
C GLN A 43 -4.74 5.35 11.11
N ALA A 44 -4.46 6.65 11.02
CA ALA A 44 -4.59 7.40 9.77
C ALA A 44 -3.57 6.91 8.74
N TRP A 45 -2.34 6.62 9.18
CA TRP A 45 -1.30 6.02 8.35
C TRP A 45 -1.73 4.65 7.79
N ARG A 46 -2.23 3.76 8.66
CA ARG A 46 -2.72 2.45 8.24
C ARG A 46 -3.81 2.55 7.17
N VAL A 47 -4.81 3.41 7.40
CA VAL A 47 -5.92 3.62 6.44
C VAL A 47 -5.38 4.13 5.09
N LEU A 48 -4.42 5.06 5.11
CA LEU A 48 -3.81 5.60 3.91
C LEU A 48 -3.09 4.51 3.10
N ILE A 49 -2.25 3.70 3.75
CA ILE A 49 -1.50 2.62 3.09
C ILE A 49 -2.43 1.51 2.59
N GLU A 50 -3.46 1.13 3.36
CA GLU A 50 -4.47 0.18 2.90
C GLU A 50 -5.23 0.70 1.68
N GLY A 51 -5.56 2.00 1.64
CA GLY A 51 -6.16 2.67 0.49
C GLY A 51 -5.25 2.61 -0.73
N PHE A 52 -3.98 2.99 -0.55
CA PHE A 52 -2.96 2.93 -1.59
C PHE A 52 -2.81 1.51 -2.16
N VAL A 53 -2.59 0.50 -1.32
CA VAL A 53 -2.44 -0.90 -1.75
C VAL A 53 -3.70 -1.43 -2.45
N ARG A 54 -4.89 -0.97 -2.04
CA ARG A 54 -6.16 -1.40 -2.64
C ARG A 54 -6.37 -0.84 -4.05
N GLN A 55 -5.93 0.38 -4.28
CA GLN A 55 -6.13 1.12 -5.52
C GLN A 55 -4.90 1.15 -6.43
N SER A 56 -3.73 0.71 -5.94
CA SER A 56 -2.51 0.75 -6.73
C SER A 56 -2.67 -0.14 -7.95
N ALA A 57 -2.38 0.44 -9.11
CA ALA A 57 -2.21 -0.28 -10.37
C ALA A 57 -0.71 -0.47 -10.65
N TRP A 58 0.10 -0.57 -9.58
CA TRP A 58 1.56 -0.65 -9.71
C TRP A 58 1.94 -1.96 -10.38
N THR A 59 2.44 -1.85 -11.61
CA THR A 59 2.91 -2.98 -12.42
C THR A 59 4.43 -2.98 -12.58
N SER A 60 5.13 -1.96 -12.07
CA SER A 60 6.58 -1.85 -12.22
C SER A 60 7.29 -2.80 -11.24
N PRO A 61 8.35 -3.49 -11.68
CA PRO A 61 9.21 -4.26 -10.77
C PRO A 61 10.17 -3.38 -9.95
N PHE A 62 10.23 -2.07 -10.23
CA PHE A 62 11.17 -1.15 -9.60
C PHE A 62 10.52 -0.34 -8.48
N TYR A 63 11.08 -0.45 -7.28
CA TYR A 63 10.61 0.27 -6.10
C TYR A 63 10.72 1.80 -6.21
N GLY A 64 11.62 2.33 -7.05
CA GLY A 64 11.71 3.77 -7.32
C GLY A 64 10.42 4.36 -7.89
N ASP A 65 9.65 3.55 -8.63
CA ASP A 65 8.39 3.98 -9.24
C ASP A 65 7.22 3.99 -8.23
N LEU A 66 7.37 3.30 -7.09
CA LEU A 66 6.32 3.21 -6.08
C LEU A 66 5.97 4.59 -5.51
N GLN A 67 6.95 5.47 -5.36
CA GLN A 67 6.71 6.84 -4.87
C GLN A 67 5.89 7.67 -5.86
N ASN A 68 6.07 7.46 -7.17
CA ASN A 68 5.29 8.16 -8.19
C ASN A 68 3.84 7.68 -8.19
N GLU A 69 3.61 6.37 -8.11
CA GLU A 69 2.27 5.80 -7.96
C GLU A 69 1.56 6.32 -6.70
N PHE A 70 2.30 6.46 -5.60
CA PHE A 70 1.76 7.01 -4.36
C PHE A 70 1.36 8.48 -4.50
N ARG A 71 2.16 9.32 -5.17
CA ARG A 71 1.79 10.72 -5.47
C ARG A 71 0.54 10.80 -6.33
N LEU A 72 0.43 9.94 -7.35
CA LEU A 72 -0.77 9.86 -8.19
C LEU A 72 -2.00 9.41 -7.40
N PHE A 73 -1.83 8.46 -6.48
CA PHE A 73 -2.89 8.06 -5.55
C PHE A 73 -3.35 9.23 -4.67
N LEU A 74 -2.43 9.96 -4.03
CA LEU A 74 -2.77 11.12 -3.21
C LEU A 74 -3.53 12.17 -4.03
N ALA A 75 -3.09 12.45 -5.26
CA ALA A 75 -3.75 13.41 -6.14
C ALA A 75 -5.20 13.01 -6.49
N ARG A 76 -5.49 11.70 -6.59
CA ARG A 76 -6.85 11.20 -6.82
C ARG A 76 -7.74 11.29 -5.58
N GLU A 77 -7.19 11.03 -4.39
CA GLU A 77 -7.95 11.07 -3.13
C GLU A 77 -8.20 12.51 -2.64
N SER A 78 -7.39 13.49 -3.10
CA SER A 78 -7.52 14.91 -2.73
C SER A 78 -8.35 15.76 -3.69
N ALA A 79 -8.84 15.17 -4.79
CA ALA A 79 -9.63 15.83 -5.83
C ALA A 79 -11.14 15.75 -5.51
#